data_AF-A0A3S0TXS6-F1
#
_entry.id   AF-A0A3S0TXS6-F1
#
_cell.length_a   1.000
_cell.length_b   1.000
_cell.length_c   1.000
_cell.angle_alpha   90.00
_cell.angle_beta   90.00
_cell.angle_gamma   90.00
#
_symmetry.space_group_name_H-M   'P 1'
#
loop_
_entity.id
_entity.type
_entity.pdbx_description
1 polymer ?
#
loop_
_entity_poly.entity_id
_entity_poly.type
_entity_poly.pdbx_seq_one_letter_code
_entity_poly.pdbx_strand_id
1 'polypeptide(L)'
;MNQNRYHVFKDVLIPTTTDYVTFQLEIEGVLYIADNNLTDLQVTSVTAENSNAVIKMPTFKLNKSNQNNFINDVLKTNSPLVEFVSDHFIATMQTEMIQNKVIPLYKRDRERMFNEVLQNWDKGWHLKNKIWGLDENDTGINHKYPQYIHIANEDKSGGYANTTDGRLMFHNASAAGEELFIWEESNYLNPLWHELAHTYQTPGYRFSNVGETTNEISTVYVK
;
A
#
# COMPACT_ATOMS: atom_id res chain seq x y z
N MET A 1 1.02 -2.91 -23.55
CA MET A 1 2.34 -2.27 -23.40
C MET A 1 2.13 -0.78 -23.56
N ASN A 2 1.80 -0.08 -22.47
CA ASN A 2 1.40 1.32 -22.50
C ASN A 2 2.59 2.24 -22.22
N GLN A 3 2.56 3.34 -22.96
CA GLN A 3 3.62 4.33 -23.15
C GLN A 3 4.10 4.96 -21.84
N ASN A 4 5.42 5.13 -21.77
CA ASN A 4 6.22 5.77 -20.72
C ASN A 4 5.50 6.86 -19.91
N ARG A 5 5.21 6.59 -18.63
CA ARG A 5 4.88 7.60 -17.61
C ARG A 5 6.16 8.31 -17.15
N TYR A 6 6.69 9.21 -17.96
CA TYR A 6 7.97 9.90 -17.73
C TYR A 6 8.04 10.91 -16.55
N HIS A 7 7.05 10.95 -15.63
CA HIS A 7 7.00 12.04 -14.64
C HIS A 7 6.73 11.67 -13.17
N VAL A 8 6.67 10.38 -12.80
CA VAL A 8 6.37 10.01 -11.40
C VAL A 8 7.37 9.02 -10.80
N PHE A 9 7.98 8.17 -11.62
CA PHE A 9 8.95 7.18 -11.17
C PHE A 9 10.27 7.34 -11.91
N LYS A 10 11.37 7.25 -11.17
CA LYS A 10 12.70 7.09 -11.74
C LYS A 10 13.14 5.65 -11.49
N ASP A 11 13.19 4.86 -12.55
CA ASP A 11 13.68 3.50 -12.48
C ASP A 11 15.21 3.49 -12.63
N VAL A 12 15.89 2.88 -11.66
CA VAL A 12 17.33 2.67 -11.70
C VAL A 12 17.56 1.16 -11.74
N LEU A 13 18.08 0.66 -12.85
CA LEU A 13 18.45 -0.75 -12.97
C LEU A 13 19.66 -1.02 -12.07
N ILE A 14 19.55 -2.02 -11.21
CA ILE A 14 20.65 -2.54 -10.39
C ILE A 14 21.30 -3.70 -11.15
N PRO A 15 22.53 -3.56 -11.67
CA PRO A 15 23.23 -4.67 -12.30
C PRO A 15 23.50 -5.78 -11.28
N THR A 16 23.35 -7.06 -11.68
CA THR A 16 23.59 -8.21 -10.80
C THR A 16 25.06 -8.40 -10.40
N THR A 17 25.98 -7.63 -11.00
CA THR A 17 27.42 -7.74 -10.79
C THR A 17 27.99 -6.58 -9.96
N THR A 18 27.16 -5.73 -9.36
CA THR A 18 27.64 -4.59 -8.56
C THR A 18 27.16 -4.68 -7.12
N ASP A 19 28.04 -4.32 -6.19
CA ASP A 19 27.74 -4.21 -4.77
C ASP A 19 27.20 -2.83 -4.38
N TYR A 20 27.28 -1.85 -5.30
CA TYR A 20 26.77 -0.50 -5.08
C TYR A 20 26.21 0.11 -6.38
N VAL A 21 25.23 1.00 -6.22
CA VAL A 21 24.61 1.76 -7.31
C VAL A 21 24.51 3.22 -6.88
N THR A 22 24.95 4.12 -7.76
CA THR A 22 24.85 5.56 -7.56
C THR A 22 23.92 6.17 -8.60
N PHE A 23 23.01 7.04 -8.16
CA PHE A 23 22.10 7.76 -9.03
C PHE A 23 21.86 9.17 -8.49
N GLN A 24 21.45 10.07 -9.37
CA GLN A 24 21.03 11.43 -9.00
C GLN A 24 19.50 11.52 -9.07
N LEU A 25 18.88 12.23 -8.14
CA LEU A 25 17.44 12.45 -8.15
C LEU A 25 17.14 13.88 -8.62
N GLU A 26 16.17 14.02 -9.51
CA GLU A 26 15.67 15.32 -10.00
C GLU A 26 14.48 15.83 -9.16
N ILE A 27 13.84 14.93 -8.42
CA ILE A 27 12.69 15.18 -7.56
C ILE A 27 12.86 14.43 -6.23
N GLU A 28 12.23 14.94 -5.19
CA GLU A 28 12.08 14.23 -3.92
C GLU A 28 11.06 13.10 -4.06
N GLY A 29 11.27 11.99 -3.35
CA GLY A 29 10.37 10.84 -3.42
C GLY A 29 10.77 9.70 -2.49
N VAL A 30 9.98 8.63 -2.54
CA VAL A 30 10.25 7.40 -1.79
C VAL A 30 11.09 6.47 -2.66
N LEU A 31 12.18 5.95 -2.09
CA LEU A 31 12.99 4.92 -2.72
C LEU A 31 12.40 3.54 -2.43
N TYR A 32 11.89 2.87 -3.46
CA TYR A 32 11.51 1.45 -3.43
C TYR A 32 12.56 0.62 -4.15
N ILE A 33 12.72 -0.63 -3.71
CA ILE A 33 13.54 -1.64 -4.39
C ILE A 33 12.58 -2.72 -4.87
N ALA A 34 12.56 -2.95 -6.17
CA ALA A 34 11.75 -4.00 -6.79
C ALA A 34 12.65 -5.12 -7.29
N ASP A 35 12.56 -6.28 -6.65
CA ASP A 35 13.21 -7.50 -7.12
C ASP A 35 12.22 -8.33 -7.94
N ASN A 36 12.19 -8.07 -9.24
CA ASN A 36 11.30 -8.76 -10.17
C ASN A 36 11.74 -10.20 -10.50
N ASN A 37 12.93 -10.60 -10.06
CA ASN A 37 13.47 -11.94 -10.30
C ASN A 37 13.37 -12.84 -9.06
N LEU A 38 12.74 -12.35 -7.98
CA LEU A 38 12.60 -13.07 -6.70
C LEU A 38 13.95 -13.58 -6.19
N THR A 39 14.99 -12.73 -6.27
CA THR A 39 16.30 -13.04 -5.70
C THR A 39 16.33 -12.74 -4.20
N ASP A 40 17.40 -13.17 -3.52
CA ASP A 40 17.65 -12.80 -2.12
C ASP A 40 18.31 -11.40 -2.02
N LEU A 41 17.87 -10.43 -2.83
CA LEU A 41 18.45 -9.09 -2.85
C LEU A 41 18.28 -8.41 -1.48
N GLN A 42 19.39 -7.99 -0.89
CA GLN A 42 19.39 -7.25 0.36
C GLN A 42 20.09 -5.92 0.21
N VAL A 43 19.42 -4.84 0.62
CA VAL A 43 20.02 -3.52 0.73
C VAL A 43 20.46 -3.29 2.16
N THR A 44 21.78 -3.22 2.36
CA THR A 44 22.41 -3.07 3.67
C THR A 44 22.56 -1.61 4.09
N SER A 45 22.65 -0.68 3.14
CA SER A 45 22.82 0.74 3.41
C SER A 45 22.33 1.61 2.25
N VAL A 46 21.78 2.77 2.58
CA VAL A 46 21.49 3.86 1.64
C VAL A 46 22.14 5.13 2.17
N THR A 47 22.94 5.80 1.34
CA THR A 47 23.69 7.00 1.71
C THR A 47 23.56 8.05 0.62
N ALA A 48 23.64 9.32 1.00
CA ALA A 48 23.77 10.43 0.06
C ALA A 48 24.95 11.32 0.46
N GLU A 49 25.49 12.08 -0.50
CA GLU A 49 26.58 13.03 -0.25
C GLU A 49 26.23 14.04 0.85
N ASN A 50 24.96 14.48 0.87
CA ASN A 50 24.38 15.22 1.97
C ASN A 50 23.63 14.26 2.90
N SER A 51 24.09 14.11 4.14
CA SER A 51 23.50 13.18 5.12
C SER A 51 22.02 13.45 5.42
N ASN A 52 21.55 14.68 5.20
CA ASN A 52 20.16 15.06 5.42
C ASN A 52 19.26 14.76 4.21
N ALA A 53 19.82 14.36 3.07
CA ALA A 53 19.06 14.06 1.86
C ALA A 53 18.36 12.69 1.91
N VAL A 54 18.78 11.80 2.82
CA VAL A 54 18.12 10.50 3.05
C VAL A 54 17.41 10.56 4.39
N ILE A 55 16.08 10.57 4.34
CA ILE A 55 15.24 10.54 5.53
C ILE A 55 14.67 9.14 5.67
N LYS A 56 14.93 8.48 6.81
CA LYS A 56 14.31 7.18 7.10
C LYS A 56 12.81 7.39 7.33
N MET A 57 12.00 6.81 6.46
CA MET A 57 10.55 6.72 6.62
C MET A 57 10.22 5.77 7.79
N PRO A 58 9.41 6.16 8.79
CA PRO A 58 8.91 5.22 9.78
C PRO A 58 8.05 4.15 9.11
N THR A 59 8.32 2.88 9.41
CA THR A 59 7.60 1.75 8.82
C THR A 59 7.06 0.83 9.91
N PHE A 60 5.76 0.58 9.90
CA PHE A 60 5.12 -0.45 10.72
C PHE A 60 4.93 -1.72 9.91
N LYS A 61 5.59 -2.81 10.30
CA LYS A 61 5.48 -4.12 9.66
C LYS A 61 4.64 -5.05 10.54
N LEU A 62 3.63 -5.68 9.94
CA LEU A 62 2.75 -6.63 10.60
C LEU A 62 3.56 -7.67 11.40
N ASN A 63 3.23 -7.82 12.68
CA ASN A 63 3.85 -8.77 13.64
C ASN A 63 5.37 -8.64 13.81
N LYS A 64 5.99 -7.58 13.27
CA LYS A 64 7.44 -7.33 13.34
C LYS A 64 7.75 -6.02 14.05
N SER A 65 6.94 -4.98 13.82
CA SER A 65 7.10 -3.67 14.46
C SER A 65 6.37 -3.62 15.82
N ASN A 66 6.97 -2.93 16.78
CA ASN A 66 6.30 -2.57 18.02
C ASN A 66 5.50 -1.27 17.84
N GLN A 67 4.20 -1.30 18.13
CA GLN A 67 3.29 -0.16 17.92
C GLN A 67 3.71 1.10 18.68
N ASN A 68 4.12 0.98 19.93
CA ASN A 68 4.52 2.14 20.74
C ASN A 68 5.81 2.77 20.22
N ASN A 69 6.78 1.94 19.81
CA ASN A 69 8.01 2.43 19.18
C ASN A 69 7.70 3.13 17.86
N PHE A 70 6.86 2.52 17.00
CA PHE A 70 6.45 3.13 15.75
C PHE A 70 5.73 4.47 15.97
N ILE A 71 4.77 4.55 16.89
CA ILE A 71 4.10 5.81 17.23
C ILE A 71 5.11 6.87 17.68
N ASN A 72 6.08 6.49 18.52
CA ASN A 72 7.13 7.41 18.95
C ASN A 72 8.02 7.88 17.79
N ASP A 73 8.35 7.00 16.85
CA ASP A 73 9.12 7.32 15.66
C ASP A 73 8.34 8.27 14.75
N VAL A 74 7.05 8.01 14.52
CA VAL A 74 6.15 8.88 13.75
C VAL A 74 6.02 10.27 14.37
N LEU A 75 5.94 10.38 15.70
CA LEU A 75 5.84 11.67 16.38
C LEU A 75 7.14 12.50 16.35
N LYS A 76 8.27 11.88 16.00
CA LYS A 76 9.61 12.53 16.00
C LYS A 76 10.24 12.65 14.61
N THR A 77 9.68 11.98 13.60
CA THR A 77 10.25 11.95 12.26
C THR A 77 10.12 13.30 11.55
N ASN A 78 11.06 13.58 10.66
CA ASN A 78 10.95 14.64 9.66
C ASN A 78 10.44 14.12 8.31
N SER A 79 10.17 12.81 8.19
CA SER A 79 9.64 12.24 6.95
C SER A 79 8.20 12.72 6.73
N PRO A 80 7.85 13.20 5.52
CA PRO A 80 6.48 13.59 5.20
C PRO A 80 5.53 12.40 5.07
N LEU A 81 6.08 11.18 4.99
CA LEU A 81 5.35 9.95 4.80
C LEU A 81 5.71 8.94 5.90
N VAL A 82 4.80 8.01 6.13
CA VAL A 82 5.02 6.79 6.91
C VAL A 82 4.46 5.61 6.13
N GLU A 83 4.92 4.41 6.46
CA GLU A 83 4.52 3.21 5.75
C GLU A 83 3.98 2.13 6.68
N PHE A 84 2.94 1.45 6.23
CA PHE A 84 2.40 0.25 6.85
C PHE A 84 2.54 -0.91 5.87
N VAL A 85 3.10 -2.03 6.33
CA VAL A 85 3.39 -3.20 5.51
C VAL A 85 2.75 -4.42 6.15
N SER A 86 1.82 -5.05 5.43
CA SER A 86 1.24 -6.35 5.76
C SER A 86 1.88 -7.43 4.87
N ASP A 87 1.31 -8.64 4.84
CA ASP A 87 1.83 -9.68 3.96
C ASP A 87 1.54 -9.38 2.48
N HIS A 88 0.42 -8.70 2.18
CA HIS A 88 -0.02 -8.42 0.80
C HIS A 88 -0.26 -6.94 0.48
N PHE A 89 -0.11 -6.03 1.45
CA PHE A 89 -0.28 -4.58 1.25
C PHE A 89 0.96 -3.80 1.66
N ILE A 90 1.20 -2.72 0.92
CA ILE A 90 2.04 -1.59 1.35
C ILE A 90 1.14 -0.35 1.31
N ALA A 91 1.06 0.39 2.41
CA ALA A 91 0.32 1.65 2.47
C ALA A 91 1.27 2.80 2.82
N THR A 92 1.41 3.74 1.89
CA THR A 92 2.21 4.95 2.06
C THR A 92 1.28 6.11 2.42
N MET A 93 1.34 6.54 3.68
CA MET A 93 0.42 7.49 4.27
C MET A 93 1.12 8.79 4.63
N GLN A 94 0.42 9.92 4.57
CA GLN A 94 1.00 11.18 5.03
C GLN A 94 1.19 11.18 6.54
N THR A 95 2.38 11.57 6.98
CA THR A 95 2.75 11.65 8.40
C THR A 95 1.78 12.53 9.18
N GLU A 96 1.39 13.68 8.62
CA GLU A 96 0.49 14.63 9.28
C GLU A 96 -0.88 14.00 9.58
N MET A 97 -1.48 13.30 8.60
CA MET A 97 -2.75 12.61 8.80
C MET A 97 -2.62 11.53 9.88
N ILE A 98 -1.55 10.73 9.84
CA ILE A 98 -1.33 9.69 10.85
C ILE A 98 -1.16 10.30 12.26
N GLN A 99 -0.40 11.38 12.39
CA GLN A 99 -0.19 12.08 13.66
C GLN A 99 -1.48 12.70 14.23
N ASN A 100 -2.28 13.34 13.38
CA ASN A 100 -3.39 14.17 13.81
C ASN A 100 -4.74 13.43 13.86
N LYS A 101 -4.86 12.31 13.16
CA LYS A 101 -6.12 11.61 12.95
C LYS A 101 -6.08 10.17 13.44
N VAL A 102 -5.07 9.42 13.01
CA VAL A 102 -4.97 7.99 13.34
C VAL A 102 -4.43 7.77 14.75
N ILE A 103 -3.26 8.29 15.10
CA ILE A 103 -2.65 8.10 16.43
C ILE A 103 -3.59 8.50 17.59
N PRO A 104 -4.37 9.61 17.52
CA PRO A 104 -5.32 9.94 18.57
C PRO A 104 -6.41 8.90 18.80
N LEU A 105 -6.87 8.19 17.76
CA LEU A 105 -7.84 7.09 17.90
C LEU A 105 -7.24 5.94 18.71
N TYR A 106 -5.99 5.56 18.41
CA TYR A 106 -5.27 4.46 19.05
C TYR A 106 -4.78 4.79 20.48
N LYS A 107 -4.75 6.07 20.85
CA LYS A 107 -4.50 6.50 22.24
C LYS A 107 -5.76 6.44 23.11
N ARG A 108 -6.94 6.65 22.51
CA ARG A 108 -8.22 6.61 23.21
C ARG A 108 -8.68 5.18 23.46
N ASP A 109 -8.49 4.34 22.47
CA ASP A 109 -8.79 2.91 22.53
C ASP A 109 -7.47 2.12 22.54
N ARG A 110 -7.12 1.59 23.71
CA ARG A 110 -5.88 0.82 23.89
C ARG A 110 -5.97 -0.61 23.34
N GLU A 111 -7.16 -1.08 23.00
CA GLU A 111 -7.34 -2.39 22.39
C GLU A 111 -7.02 -2.34 20.89
N ARG A 112 -7.12 -1.15 20.29
CA ARG A 112 -6.84 -0.95 18.87
C ARG A 112 -5.37 -1.17 18.53
N MET A 113 -5.11 -2.20 17.72
CA MET A 113 -3.76 -2.55 17.27
C MET A 113 -3.59 -2.40 15.75
N PHE A 114 -2.49 -1.79 15.32
CA PHE A 114 -2.16 -1.73 13.89
C PHE A 114 -2.02 -3.13 13.28
N ASN A 115 -1.55 -4.11 14.06
CA ASN A 115 -1.51 -5.50 13.62
C ASN A 115 -2.89 -6.03 13.23
N GLU A 116 -3.94 -5.73 14.01
CA GLU A 116 -5.29 -6.22 13.74
C GLU A 116 -5.84 -5.58 12.45
N VAL A 117 -5.64 -4.28 12.26
CA VAL A 117 -6.04 -3.59 11.03
C VAL A 117 -5.38 -4.21 9.80
N LEU A 118 -4.06 -4.38 9.84
CA LEU A 118 -3.32 -4.97 8.72
C LEU A 118 -3.67 -6.44 8.47
N GLN A 119 -3.92 -7.22 9.52
CA GLN A 119 -4.40 -8.61 9.38
C GLN A 119 -5.73 -8.70 8.64
N ASN A 120 -6.61 -7.73 8.79
CA ASN A 120 -7.88 -7.75 8.09
C ASN A 120 -7.79 -7.26 6.66
N TRP A 121 -6.85 -6.37 6.35
CA TRP A 121 -6.47 -6.10 4.96
C TRP A 121 -6.06 -7.39 4.26
N ASP A 122 -5.16 -8.16 4.86
CA ASP A 122 -4.72 -9.46 4.34
C ASP A 122 -5.88 -10.48 4.28
N LYS A 123 -6.75 -10.53 5.31
CA LYS A 123 -7.96 -11.37 5.28
C LYS A 123 -8.86 -11.04 4.10
N GLY A 124 -9.11 -9.75 3.83
CA GLY A 124 -9.91 -9.31 2.70
C GLY A 124 -9.27 -9.69 1.36
N TRP A 125 -7.95 -9.59 1.25
CA TRP A 125 -7.20 -10.06 0.09
C TRP A 125 -7.36 -11.57 -0.13
N HIS A 126 -7.21 -12.39 0.91
CA HIS A 126 -7.41 -13.85 0.80
C HIS A 126 -8.83 -14.21 0.38
N LEU A 127 -9.84 -13.56 0.98
CA LEU A 127 -11.24 -13.78 0.63
C LEU A 127 -11.52 -13.43 -0.84
N LYS A 128 -10.95 -12.33 -1.35
CA LYS A 128 -11.10 -11.98 -2.78
C LYS A 128 -10.43 -12.98 -3.70
N ASN A 129 -9.18 -13.36 -3.44
CA ASN A 129 -8.49 -14.37 -4.26
C ASN A 129 -9.27 -15.69 -4.28
N LYS A 130 -9.81 -16.12 -3.14
CA LYS A 130 -10.63 -17.33 -3.03
C LYS A 130 -11.85 -17.34 -3.96
N ILE A 131 -12.57 -16.21 -4.10
CA ILE A 131 -13.72 -16.10 -5.02
C ILE A 131 -13.28 -16.29 -6.47
N TRP A 132 -12.16 -15.69 -6.82
CA TRP A 132 -11.62 -15.73 -8.17
C TRP A 132 -10.86 -17.02 -8.49
N GLY A 133 -10.78 -17.96 -7.53
CA GLY A 133 -10.04 -19.20 -7.69
C GLY A 133 -8.53 -19.00 -7.82
N LEU A 134 -8.01 -17.95 -7.17
CA LEU A 134 -6.60 -17.58 -7.21
C LEU A 134 -5.88 -18.06 -5.94
N ASP A 135 -4.70 -18.66 -6.11
CA ASP A 135 -3.82 -19.12 -5.03
C ASP A 135 -2.35 -18.89 -5.41
N GLU A 136 -1.51 -18.52 -4.44
CA GLU A 136 -0.08 -18.29 -4.67
C GLU A 136 0.70 -19.59 -4.94
N ASN A 137 0.18 -20.73 -4.47
CA ASN A 137 0.77 -22.05 -4.65
C ASN A 137 0.33 -22.74 -5.94
N ASP A 138 -0.74 -22.24 -6.58
CA ASP A 138 -1.25 -22.78 -7.83
C ASP A 138 -0.33 -22.44 -9.00
N THR A 139 -0.51 -23.13 -10.13
CA THR A 139 0.18 -22.83 -11.39
C THR A 139 -0.83 -22.49 -12.49
N GLY A 140 -0.38 -21.84 -13.56
CA GLY A 140 -1.23 -21.52 -14.70
C GLY A 140 -2.24 -20.42 -14.39
N ILE A 141 -3.49 -20.60 -14.83
CA ILE A 141 -4.53 -19.54 -14.80
C ILE A 141 -5.03 -19.20 -13.38
N ASN A 142 -4.79 -20.07 -12.41
CA ASN A 142 -5.16 -19.85 -11.00
C ASN A 142 -4.02 -19.23 -10.18
N HIS A 143 -2.83 -19.05 -10.75
CA HIS A 143 -1.69 -18.57 -9.98
C HIS A 143 -1.85 -17.09 -9.60
N LYS A 144 -1.75 -16.79 -8.31
CA LYS A 144 -1.64 -15.43 -7.78
C LYS A 144 -0.18 -15.05 -7.59
N TYR A 145 0.28 -14.04 -8.33
CA TYR A 145 1.61 -13.49 -8.11
C TYR A 145 1.69 -12.70 -6.79
N PRO A 146 2.83 -12.76 -6.06
CA PRO A 146 3.01 -12.20 -4.71
C PRO A 146 3.26 -10.68 -4.73
N GLN A 147 2.57 -9.95 -5.60
CA GLN A 147 2.72 -8.51 -5.73
C GLN A 147 1.95 -7.80 -4.62
N TYR A 148 2.59 -6.83 -3.96
CA TYR A 148 1.89 -5.97 -3.01
C TYR A 148 0.79 -5.16 -3.68
N ILE A 149 -0.34 -5.04 -3.01
CA ILE A 149 -1.32 -4.00 -3.27
C ILE A 149 -0.80 -2.71 -2.64
N HIS A 150 -0.48 -1.72 -3.47
CA HIS A 150 -0.06 -0.40 -2.98
C HIS A 150 -1.25 0.49 -2.68
N ILE A 151 -1.33 1.03 -1.47
CA ILE A 151 -2.25 2.08 -1.06
C ILE A 151 -1.45 3.39 -0.98
N ALA A 152 -1.90 4.41 -1.71
CA ALA A 152 -1.34 5.75 -1.68
C ALA A 152 -2.33 6.76 -1.06
N ASN A 153 -1.77 7.83 -0.49
CA ASN A 153 -2.51 8.85 0.24
C ASN A 153 -2.06 10.27 -0.15
N GLU A 154 -2.67 10.80 -1.19
CA GLU A 154 -2.51 12.20 -1.59
C GLU A 154 -3.48 13.12 -0.83
N ASP A 155 -3.30 14.43 -0.94
CA ASP A 155 -4.24 15.39 -0.33
C ASP A 155 -5.62 15.32 -1.00
N LYS A 156 -5.64 15.23 -2.34
CA LYS A 156 -6.84 15.27 -3.16
C LYS A 156 -6.70 14.30 -4.31
N SER A 157 -7.79 13.62 -4.62
CA SER A 157 -7.90 12.81 -5.83
C SER A 157 -9.34 12.80 -6.33
N GLY A 158 -9.61 12.05 -7.39
CA GLY A 158 -10.97 11.84 -7.88
C GLY A 158 -11.73 10.84 -7.01
N GLY A 159 -13.04 11.08 -6.85
CA GLY A 159 -13.92 10.21 -6.07
C GLY A 159 -13.75 10.35 -4.57
N TYR A 160 -14.22 9.34 -3.83
CA TYR A 160 -13.90 9.18 -2.40
C TYR A 160 -12.59 8.39 -2.25
N ALA A 161 -12.46 7.34 -3.04
CA ALA A 161 -11.25 6.57 -3.30
C ALA A 161 -11.20 6.24 -4.81
N ASN A 162 -10.06 5.75 -5.31
CA ASN A 162 -9.96 5.25 -6.68
C ASN A 162 -8.86 4.19 -6.88
N THR A 163 -9.00 3.43 -7.95
CA THR A 163 -8.05 2.39 -8.37
C THR A 163 -7.51 2.67 -9.76
N THR A 164 -6.19 2.58 -9.92
CA THR A 164 -5.51 2.71 -11.21
C THR A 164 -4.36 1.70 -11.28
N ASP A 165 -3.75 1.56 -12.45
CA ASP A 165 -2.55 0.73 -12.58
C ASP A 165 -1.47 1.17 -11.58
N GLY A 166 -1.11 0.24 -10.69
CA GLY A 166 -0.05 0.39 -9.70
C GLY A 166 -0.49 0.83 -8.31
N ARG A 167 -1.74 1.27 -8.09
CA ARG A 167 -2.20 1.70 -6.75
C ARG A 167 -3.71 1.75 -6.53
N LEU A 168 -4.10 1.65 -5.27
CA LEU A 168 -5.34 2.18 -4.71
C LEU A 168 -5.05 3.54 -4.07
N MET A 169 -5.98 4.50 -4.15
CA MET A 169 -5.82 5.84 -3.59
C MET A 169 -6.94 6.18 -2.62
N PHE A 170 -6.54 6.57 -1.42
CA PHE A 170 -7.40 6.97 -0.32
C PHE A 170 -6.91 8.33 0.15
N HIS A 171 -7.49 9.41 -0.38
CA HIS A 171 -6.93 10.75 -0.20
C HIS A 171 -7.49 11.48 1.04
N ASN A 172 -6.76 12.47 1.56
CA ASN A 172 -7.08 13.12 2.83
C ASN A 172 -8.33 14.01 2.75
N ALA A 173 -8.59 14.67 1.62
CA ALA A 173 -9.73 15.57 1.48
C ALA A 173 -11.11 14.90 1.58
N SER A 174 -11.20 13.57 1.40
CA SER A 174 -12.43 12.79 1.59
C SER A 174 -12.49 12.05 2.92
N ALA A 175 -11.47 12.15 3.78
CA ALA A 175 -11.23 11.32 4.95
C ALA A 175 -10.97 9.81 4.67
N ALA A 176 -10.92 9.40 3.40
CA ALA A 176 -10.72 8.00 3.02
C ALA A 176 -9.43 7.40 3.59
N GLY A 177 -8.36 8.18 3.70
CA GLY A 177 -7.09 7.72 4.26
C GLY A 177 -7.13 7.40 5.75
N GLU A 178 -7.85 8.19 6.56
CA GLU A 178 -7.95 7.96 8.02
C GLU A 178 -8.93 6.82 8.34
N GLU A 179 -10.00 6.67 7.56
CA GLU A 179 -11.02 5.64 7.74
C GLU A 179 -10.50 4.22 7.50
N LEU A 180 -9.43 4.04 6.71
CA LEU A 180 -8.73 2.76 6.55
C LEU A 180 -8.24 2.16 7.88
N PHE A 181 -8.06 2.99 8.90
CA PHE A 181 -7.57 2.59 10.21
C PHE A 181 -8.69 2.42 11.25
N ILE A 182 -9.96 2.41 10.84
CA ILE A 182 -11.14 2.24 11.70
C ILE A 182 -11.71 0.82 11.55
N TRP A 183 -11.40 -0.05 12.53
CA TRP A 183 -11.80 -1.46 12.54
C TRP A 183 -13.26 -1.72 12.90
N GLU A 184 -13.78 -0.98 13.88
CA GLU A 184 -14.97 -1.37 14.66
C GLU A 184 -16.31 -1.23 13.91
N GLU A 185 -16.33 -0.55 12.77
CA GLU A 185 -17.53 -0.49 11.93
C GLU A 185 -17.21 -1.10 10.57
N SER A 186 -17.81 -2.26 10.29
CA SER A 186 -17.64 -3.05 9.05
C SER A 186 -17.85 -2.25 7.75
N ASN A 187 -18.41 -1.05 7.83
CA ASN A 187 -18.63 -0.16 6.69
C ASN A 187 -17.41 0.67 6.28
N TYR A 188 -16.45 1.00 7.16
CA TYR A 188 -15.32 1.88 6.82
C TYR A 188 -14.30 1.23 5.88
N LEU A 189 -14.23 -0.11 5.86
CA LEU A 189 -13.39 -0.83 4.91
C LEU A 189 -14.11 -1.20 3.62
N ASN A 190 -15.41 -0.90 3.48
CA ASN A 190 -16.13 -1.12 2.22
C ASN A 190 -15.46 -0.42 1.03
N PRO A 191 -14.99 0.84 1.15
CA PRO A 191 -14.22 1.49 0.10
C PRO A 191 -12.93 0.72 -0.24
N LEU A 192 -12.18 0.21 0.75
CA LEU A 192 -11.01 -0.63 0.50
C LEU A 192 -11.35 -1.87 -0.32
N TRP A 193 -12.43 -2.57 0.04
CA TRP A 193 -12.85 -3.77 -0.67
C TRP A 193 -13.36 -3.49 -2.08
N HIS A 194 -14.04 -2.36 -2.27
CA HIS A 194 -14.52 -1.90 -3.57
C HIS A 194 -13.36 -1.57 -4.50
N GLU A 195 -12.38 -0.80 -4.02
CA GLU A 195 -11.21 -0.41 -4.80
C GLU A 195 -10.33 -1.62 -5.13
N LEU A 196 -10.04 -2.46 -4.13
CA LEU A 196 -9.30 -3.69 -4.36
C LEU A 196 -9.98 -4.58 -5.39
N ALA A 197 -11.32 -4.63 -5.44
CA ALA A 197 -12.05 -5.42 -6.42
C ALA A 197 -11.83 -4.97 -7.88
N HIS A 198 -11.58 -3.67 -8.13
CA HIS A 198 -11.25 -3.20 -9.48
C HIS A 198 -9.97 -3.82 -10.03
N THR A 199 -9.05 -4.25 -9.15
CA THR A 199 -7.80 -4.93 -9.55
C THR A 199 -8.02 -6.37 -10.06
N TYR A 200 -9.17 -6.98 -9.75
CA TYR A 200 -9.52 -8.34 -10.17
C TYR A 200 -10.44 -8.38 -11.39
N GLN A 201 -10.96 -7.24 -11.82
CA GLN A 201 -11.90 -7.19 -12.93
C GLN A 201 -11.22 -7.60 -14.24
N THR A 202 -11.56 -8.80 -14.69
CA THR A 202 -11.08 -9.32 -15.96
C THR A 202 -11.69 -8.51 -17.11
N PRO A 203 -10.89 -7.98 -18.05
CA PRO A 203 -11.39 -7.17 -19.16
C PRO A 203 -12.49 -7.84 -19.99
N GLY A 204 -12.48 -9.17 -20.10
CA GLY A 204 -13.49 -9.96 -20.81
C GLY A 204 -14.91 -9.88 -20.24
N TYR A 205 -15.06 -9.41 -19.00
CA TYR A 205 -16.37 -9.21 -18.35
C TYR A 205 -16.71 -7.72 -18.10
N ARG A 206 -15.89 -6.79 -18.63
CA ARG A 206 -16.15 -5.34 -18.58
C ARG A 206 -16.97 -4.91 -19.79
N PHE A 207 -18.29 -5.01 -19.69
CA PHE A 207 -19.22 -4.40 -20.64
C PHE A 207 -19.36 -2.89 -20.39
N SER A 208 -20.02 -2.18 -21.30
CA SER A 208 -20.34 -0.76 -21.06
C SER A 208 -21.19 -0.62 -19.80
N ASN A 209 -20.86 0.37 -18.95
CA ASN A 209 -21.56 0.71 -17.70
C ASN A 209 -21.58 -0.36 -16.59
N VAL A 210 -20.70 -1.38 -16.61
CA VAL A 210 -20.63 -2.39 -15.53
C VAL A 210 -19.33 -2.35 -14.71
N GLY A 211 -18.52 -1.30 -14.90
CA GLY A 211 -17.25 -1.09 -14.18
C GLY A 211 -17.43 -1.02 -12.66
N GLU A 212 -18.51 -0.40 -12.20
CA GLU A 212 -18.88 -0.26 -10.78
C GLU A 212 -19.79 -1.39 -10.25
N THR A 213 -20.09 -2.39 -11.08
CA THR A 213 -21.01 -3.49 -10.74
C THR A 213 -20.32 -4.84 -10.74
N THR A 214 -19.40 -5.08 -11.68
CA THR A 214 -18.69 -6.37 -11.78
C THR A 214 -17.58 -6.52 -10.75
N ASN A 215 -17.03 -5.41 -10.23
CA ASN A 215 -16.13 -5.41 -9.08
C ASN A 215 -16.86 -5.85 -7.80
N GLU A 216 -18.12 -5.42 -7.62
CA GLU A 216 -18.93 -5.73 -6.43
C GLU A 216 -19.14 -7.23 -6.16
N ILE A 217 -19.01 -8.08 -7.19
CA ILE A 217 -19.04 -9.55 -7.03
C ILE A 217 -18.07 -10.00 -5.92
N SER A 218 -16.89 -9.39 -5.88
CA SER A 218 -15.88 -9.71 -4.86
C SER A 218 -15.96 -8.82 -3.62
N THR A 219 -16.71 -7.72 -3.66
CA THR A 219 -16.93 -6.84 -2.51
C THR A 219 -17.95 -7.44 -1.56
N VAL A 220 -19.06 -7.98 -2.08
CA VAL A 220 -20.15 -8.56 -1.27
C VAL A 220 -19.70 -9.79 -0.47
N TYR A 221 -18.76 -10.58 -0.98
CA TYR A 221 -18.28 -11.78 -0.30
C TYR A 221 -17.27 -11.49 0.83
N VAL A 222 -16.62 -10.33 0.81
CA VAL A 222 -15.64 -9.93 1.85
C VAL A 222 -16.33 -9.28 3.05
N LYS A 223 -17.52 -8.72 2.83
CA LYS A 223 -18.42 -8.17 3.86
C LYS A 223 -18.95 -9.29 4.76
#